data_AF-A0A932L8C7-F1
#
_entry.id   AF-A0A932L8C7-F1
#
_cell.length_a   1.000
_cell.length_b   1.000
_cell.length_c   1.000
_cell.angle_alpha   90.00
_cell.angle_beta   90.00
_cell.angle_gamma   90.00
#
_symmetry.space_group_name_H-M   'P 1'
#
loop_
_entity.id
_entity.type
_entity.pdbx_description
1 polymer ?
#
loop_
_entity_poly.entity_id
_entity_poly.type
_entity_poly.pdbx_seq_one_letter_code
_entity_poly.pdbx_strand_id
1 'polypeptide(L)'
;MLKTLRRNHPAFAATFLALAALSIALSSAAVVRAQAGSKTQGTKSDVALDGHCAVCVVEMQKWVQGDPRHQATYDGKTYYFPGKQQKDMFLANPAKYVPALGGDCTVCYAKMGKRVPGKIGNALLHEHRLFLFPSDEQEKEFQAHPDQYANVDLALDGNCAVCRVEMKKDVPGKPEIAVVHQGLRYLFPRKSSVKCSWPIQPSTPHSRPRTNRRRRGPPPSRS
;
A
#
# COMPACT_ATOMS: atom_id res chain seq x y z
N MET A 1 77.83 -16.69 8.15
CA MET A 1 77.45 -16.94 6.75
C MET A 1 77.05 -15.64 6.09
N LEU A 2 77.63 -15.38 4.92
CA LEU A 2 77.37 -14.30 3.94
C LEU A 2 75.86 -14.07 3.72
N LYS A 3 75.31 -12.91 3.30
CA LYS A 3 75.73 -11.91 2.32
C LYS A 3 74.71 -10.74 2.36
N THR A 4 75.19 -9.48 2.30
CA THR A 4 74.72 -8.32 1.50
C THR A 4 73.21 -8.13 1.24
N LEU A 5 72.61 -6.93 1.40
CA LEU A 5 72.70 -5.80 0.45
C LEU A 5 72.07 -4.54 1.10
N ARG A 6 72.83 -3.46 1.34
CA ARG A 6 72.83 -2.16 0.60
C ARG A 6 71.47 -1.61 0.14
N ARG A 7 71.14 -0.39 0.60
CA ARG A 7 70.85 0.75 -0.30
C ARG A 7 71.05 2.10 0.39
N ASN A 8 71.62 3.02 -0.40
CA ASN A 8 72.25 4.29 -0.06
C ASN A 8 71.27 5.47 0.10
N HIS A 9 71.63 6.47 0.93
CA HIS A 9 71.27 7.90 0.77
C HIS A 9 72.25 8.58 -0.23
N PRO A 10 72.22 9.90 -0.55
CA PRO A 10 71.23 10.98 -0.40
C PRO A 10 71.03 11.75 -1.74
N ALA A 11 70.25 12.85 -1.76
CA ALA A 11 70.75 14.17 -2.21
C ALA A 11 69.66 15.25 -2.19
N PHE A 12 70.07 16.39 -1.65
CA PHE A 12 69.41 17.69 -1.61
C PHE A 12 69.36 18.38 -2.98
N ALA A 13 68.59 19.49 -3.00
CA ALA A 13 68.63 20.62 -3.94
C ALA A 13 67.73 20.42 -5.20
N ALA A 14 66.98 21.40 -5.68
CA ALA A 14 66.94 22.83 -5.39
C ALA A 14 65.55 23.38 -5.74
N THR A 15 65.13 24.35 -4.94
CA THR A 15 64.11 25.37 -5.22
C THR A 15 64.33 26.09 -6.55
N PHE A 16 63.28 26.24 -7.35
CA PHE A 16 63.12 27.37 -8.29
C PHE A 16 61.70 27.92 -8.22
N LEU A 17 61.62 29.19 -7.80
CA LEU A 17 60.49 30.10 -7.97
C LEU A 17 60.18 30.31 -9.46
N ALA A 18 58.90 30.35 -9.84
CA ALA A 18 58.41 31.32 -10.83
C ALA A 18 56.88 31.40 -10.81
N LEU A 19 56.38 32.63 -10.69
CA LEU A 19 54.99 33.04 -10.79
C LEU A 19 54.41 32.76 -12.19
N ALA A 20 53.14 32.33 -12.26
CA ALA A 20 52.22 32.79 -13.29
C ALA A 20 50.77 32.55 -12.83
N ALA A 21 50.10 33.63 -12.45
CA ALA A 21 48.66 33.68 -12.35
C ALA A 21 48.05 33.49 -13.76
N LEU A 22 47.09 32.58 -13.91
CA LEU A 22 46.10 32.70 -14.97
C LEU A 22 44.75 32.17 -14.49
N SER A 23 43.93 33.13 -14.08
CA SER A 23 42.50 33.00 -13.85
C SER A 23 41.80 32.53 -15.12
N ILE A 24 41.08 31.40 -15.06
CA ILE A 24 39.95 31.14 -15.96
C ILE A 24 38.78 30.69 -15.09
N ALA A 25 37.94 31.66 -14.76
CA ALA A 25 36.61 31.45 -14.23
C ALA A 25 35.69 31.05 -15.39
N LEU A 26 35.21 29.80 -15.41
CA LEU A 26 34.03 29.40 -16.16
C LEU A 26 33.01 28.83 -15.17
N SER A 27 32.24 29.71 -14.54
CA SER A 27 31.03 29.33 -13.81
C SER A 27 29.92 29.05 -14.83
N SER A 28 29.62 27.78 -15.05
CA SER A 28 28.52 27.34 -15.91
C SER A 28 27.18 27.72 -15.29
N ALA A 29 26.52 28.72 -15.88
CA ALA A 29 25.11 29.00 -15.67
C ALA A 29 24.24 28.12 -16.60
N ALA A 30 23.00 27.86 -16.15
CA ALA A 30 21.87 27.21 -16.83
C ALA A 30 21.81 25.66 -16.69
N VAL A 31 20.68 25.02 -16.40
CA VAL A 31 19.25 25.37 -16.57
C VAL A 31 18.46 24.70 -15.43
N VAL A 32 17.69 25.46 -14.65
CA VAL A 32 16.65 24.89 -13.78
C VAL A 32 15.50 24.44 -14.69
N ARG A 33 15.41 23.14 -14.98
CA ARG A 33 14.21 22.57 -15.57
C ARG A 33 13.13 22.47 -14.50
N ALA A 34 12.26 23.47 -14.45
CA ALA A 34 10.96 23.36 -13.80
C ALA A 34 10.14 22.29 -14.54
N GLN A 35 10.10 21.06 -14.01
CA GLN A 35 9.10 20.09 -14.43
C GLN A 35 7.82 20.34 -13.64
N ALA A 36 7.03 21.27 -14.16
CA ALA A 36 5.60 21.32 -13.89
C ALA A 36 4.94 20.11 -14.54
N GLY A 37 4.15 19.37 -13.75
CA GLY A 37 3.28 18.32 -14.26
C GLY A 37 3.54 16.94 -13.66
N SER A 38 3.46 16.82 -12.33
CA SER A 38 2.98 15.56 -11.76
C SER A 38 1.55 15.37 -12.27
N LYS A 39 1.41 14.67 -13.40
CA LYS A 39 0.15 14.01 -13.72
C LYS A 39 -0.03 13.01 -12.59
N THR A 40 -0.92 13.34 -11.65
CA THR A 40 -1.51 12.35 -10.76
C THR A 40 -2.25 11.36 -11.66
N GLN A 41 -1.52 10.39 -12.18
CA GLN A 41 -2.07 9.18 -12.76
C GLN A 41 -2.87 8.57 -11.62
N GLY A 42 -4.19 8.72 -11.66
CA GLY A 42 -5.07 8.01 -10.77
C GLY A 42 -4.75 6.53 -10.94
N THR A 43 -4.05 5.95 -9.99
CA THR A 43 -3.68 4.54 -10.00
C THR A 43 -4.96 3.76 -10.17
N LYS A 44 -5.08 3.03 -11.28
CA LYS A 44 -6.16 2.06 -11.49
C LYS A 44 -5.98 1.03 -10.38
N SER A 45 -6.74 1.14 -9.30
CA SER A 45 -6.67 0.22 -8.18
C SER A 45 -7.17 -1.15 -8.63
N ASP A 46 -6.46 -2.20 -8.24
CA ASP A 46 -6.83 -3.57 -8.58
C ASP A 46 -8.21 -3.88 -8.00
N VAL A 47 -9.07 -4.50 -8.81
CA VAL A 47 -10.39 -4.93 -8.37
C VAL A 47 -10.22 -6.13 -7.44
N ALA A 48 -10.72 -6.01 -6.21
CA ALA A 48 -10.66 -7.08 -5.23
C ALA A 48 -11.71 -8.16 -5.54
N LEU A 49 -11.38 -9.41 -5.17
CA LEU A 49 -12.31 -10.55 -5.20
C LEU A 49 -12.98 -10.79 -6.55
N ASP A 50 -12.29 -10.47 -7.65
CA ASP A 50 -12.81 -10.55 -9.01
C ASP A 50 -14.16 -9.81 -9.19
N GLY A 51 -14.37 -8.75 -8.40
CA GLY A 51 -15.58 -7.93 -8.41
C GLY A 51 -16.71 -8.44 -7.50
N HIS A 52 -16.47 -9.48 -6.69
CA HIS A 52 -17.45 -9.97 -5.72
C HIS A 52 -17.47 -9.14 -4.43
N CYS A 53 -18.65 -9.11 -3.83
CA CYS A 53 -18.94 -8.38 -2.61
C CYS A 53 -18.28 -9.02 -1.37
N ALA A 54 -17.25 -8.36 -0.83
CA ALA A 54 -16.56 -8.81 0.39
C ALA A 54 -17.51 -8.98 1.59
N VAL A 55 -18.45 -8.05 1.78
CA VAL A 55 -19.45 -8.12 2.86
C VAL A 55 -20.37 -9.33 2.69
N CYS A 56 -20.76 -9.63 1.45
CA CYS A 56 -21.65 -10.75 1.14
C CYS A 56 -20.95 -12.09 1.37
N VAL A 57 -19.66 -12.18 1.06
CA VAL A 57 -18.85 -13.36 1.36
C VAL A 57 -18.74 -13.56 2.87
N VAL A 58 -18.37 -12.52 3.63
CA VAL A 58 -18.11 -12.67 5.07
C VAL A 58 -19.38 -12.82 5.91
N GLU A 59 -20.45 -12.05 5.64
CA GLU A 59 -21.68 -12.05 6.46
C GLU A 59 -22.70 -13.08 5.99
N MET A 60 -22.76 -13.34 4.68
CA MET A 60 -23.79 -14.19 4.07
C MET A 60 -23.24 -15.49 3.51
N GLN A 61 -21.92 -15.68 3.50
CA GLN A 61 -21.25 -16.84 2.91
C GLN A 61 -21.63 -17.06 1.44
N LYS A 62 -21.85 -15.96 0.71
CA LYS A 62 -22.27 -15.96 -0.71
C LYS A 62 -21.38 -15.11 -1.58
N TRP A 63 -20.96 -15.68 -2.69
CA TRP A 63 -20.31 -14.97 -3.80
C TRP A 63 -21.37 -14.22 -4.61
N VAL A 64 -21.58 -12.95 -4.26
CA VAL A 64 -22.51 -12.06 -4.96
C VAL A 64 -21.69 -11.07 -5.78
N GLN A 65 -21.99 -10.98 -7.09
CA GLN A 65 -21.33 -10.02 -7.96
C GLN A 65 -21.67 -8.59 -7.51
N GLY A 66 -20.63 -7.76 -7.36
CA GLY A 66 -20.80 -6.36 -7.06
C GLY A 66 -21.12 -5.53 -8.31
N ASP A 67 -21.68 -4.36 -8.08
CA ASP A 67 -21.94 -3.36 -9.10
C ASP A 67 -20.85 -2.26 -8.99
N PRO A 68 -20.11 -1.95 -10.06
CA PRO A 68 -19.12 -0.88 -10.06
C PRO A 68 -19.68 0.50 -9.64
N ARG A 69 -20.99 0.73 -9.76
CA ARG A 69 -21.67 1.95 -9.24
C ARG A 69 -21.65 2.02 -7.71
N HIS A 70 -21.57 0.89 -7.03
CA HIS A 70 -21.46 0.78 -5.59
C HIS A 70 -20.07 0.24 -5.24
N GLN A 71 -19.05 1.10 -5.35
CA GLN A 71 -17.67 0.74 -5.05
C GLN A 71 -17.07 1.54 -3.89
N ALA A 72 -16.05 1.00 -3.25
CA ALA A 72 -15.18 1.68 -2.27
C ALA A 72 -13.73 1.24 -2.47
N THR A 73 -12.77 2.14 -2.23
CA THR A 73 -11.35 1.81 -2.27
C THR A 73 -10.80 1.72 -0.85
N TYR A 74 -10.09 0.63 -0.55
CA TYR A 74 -9.43 0.40 0.73
C TYR A 74 -8.17 -0.42 0.51
N ASP A 75 -7.09 -0.03 1.20
CA ASP A 75 -5.76 -0.65 1.10
C ASP A 75 -5.28 -0.89 -0.35
N GLY A 76 -5.47 0.13 -1.21
CA GLY A 76 -5.04 0.10 -2.61
C GLY A 76 -5.92 -0.73 -3.55
N LYS A 77 -6.99 -1.37 -3.05
CA LYS A 77 -7.90 -2.20 -3.86
C LYS A 77 -9.30 -1.61 -3.94
N THR A 78 -9.99 -1.86 -5.05
CA THR A 78 -11.39 -1.47 -5.24
C THR A 78 -12.32 -2.65 -4.99
N TYR A 79 -13.27 -2.46 -4.07
CA TYR A 79 -14.31 -3.42 -3.73
C TYR A 79 -15.64 -2.99 -4.35
N TYR A 80 -16.38 -3.94 -4.93
CA TYR A 80 -17.70 -3.73 -5.49
C TYR A 80 -18.77 -4.37 -4.60
N PHE A 81 -19.95 -3.74 -4.56
CA PHE A 81 -21.07 -4.19 -3.73
C PHE A 81 -22.35 -4.26 -4.57
N PRO A 82 -23.30 -5.17 -4.27
CA PRO A 82 -24.56 -5.25 -5.01
C PRO A 82 -25.44 -4.02 -4.79
N GLY A 83 -25.28 -3.32 -3.66
CA GLY A 83 -26.07 -2.15 -3.32
C GLY A 83 -25.44 -1.27 -2.24
N LYS A 84 -26.12 -0.16 -1.94
CA LYS A 84 -25.69 0.85 -0.96
C LYS A 84 -25.51 0.25 0.45
N GLN A 85 -26.40 -0.65 0.88
CA GLN A 85 -26.34 -1.24 2.22
C GLN A 85 -25.00 -1.96 2.47
N GLN A 86 -24.58 -2.86 1.57
CA GLN A 86 -23.33 -3.60 1.72
C GLN A 86 -22.12 -2.66 1.61
N LYS A 87 -22.19 -1.64 0.75
CA LYS A 87 -21.15 -0.60 0.70
C LYS A 87 -21.03 0.12 2.05
N ASP A 88 -22.12 0.55 2.65
CA ASP A 88 -22.11 1.27 3.93
C ASP A 88 -21.59 0.38 5.08
N MET A 89 -21.95 -0.91 5.09
CA MET A 89 -21.39 -1.90 6.02
C MET A 89 -19.86 -1.97 5.88
N PHE A 90 -19.36 -2.06 4.65
CA PHE A 90 -17.93 -2.08 4.38
C PHE A 90 -17.23 -0.80 4.84
N LEU A 91 -17.80 0.37 4.54
CA LEU A 91 -17.22 1.66 4.93
C LEU A 91 -17.16 1.83 6.47
N ALA A 92 -18.07 1.21 7.21
CA ALA A 92 -18.10 1.29 8.67
C ALA A 92 -16.95 0.51 9.33
N ASN A 93 -16.54 -0.62 8.76
CA ASN A 93 -15.42 -1.42 9.26
C ASN A 93 -14.79 -2.29 8.14
N PRO A 94 -13.97 -1.71 7.24
CA PRO A 94 -13.44 -2.43 6.10
C PRO A 94 -12.48 -3.56 6.50
N ALA A 95 -11.75 -3.38 7.60
CA ALA A 95 -10.81 -4.38 8.13
C ALA A 95 -11.48 -5.72 8.48
N LYS A 96 -12.79 -5.72 8.76
CA LYS A 96 -13.58 -6.95 8.99
C LYS A 96 -13.77 -7.77 7.71
N TYR A 97 -13.86 -7.10 6.56
CA TYR A 97 -14.35 -7.71 5.32
C TYR A 97 -13.25 -8.04 4.31
N VAL A 98 -12.12 -7.36 4.40
CA VAL A 98 -11.02 -7.60 3.45
C VAL A 98 -10.35 -8.96 3.69
N PRO A 99 -9.83 -9.59 2.61
CA PRO A 99 -9.04 -10.79 2.78
C PRO A 99 -7.81 -10.56 3.67
N ALA A 100 -7.49 -11.56 4.49
CA ALA A 100 -6.26 -11.60 5.28
C ALA A 100 -5.04 -11.40 4.37
N LEU A 101 -4.01 -10.74 4.91
CA LEU A 101 -2.78 -10.42 4.17
C LEU A 101 -3.03 -9.69 2.83
N GLY A 102 -4.14 -8.95 2.71
CA GLY A 102 -4.51 -8.27 1.47
C GLY A 102 -4.85 -9.22 0.31
N GLY A 103 -5.20 -10.47 0.60
CA GLY A 103 -5.55 -11.49 -0.40
C GLY A 103 -4.36 -12.32 -0.89
N ASP A 104 -3.18 -12.11 -0.30
CA ASP A 104 -2.05 -13.01 -0.49
C ASP A 104 -2.14 -14.24 0.42
N CYS A 105 -1.58 -15.33 -0.05
CA CYS A 105 -1.52 -16.62 0.62
C CYS A 105 -0.77 -16.55 1.96
N THR A 106 -1.49 -16.73 3.07
CA THR A 106 -0.90 -16.71 4.42
C THR A 106 0.07 -17.86 4.66
N VAL A 107 -0.23 -19.05 4.14
CA VAL A 107 0.66 -20.23 4.20
C VAL A 107 1.97 -19.98 3.45
N CYS A 108 1.88 -19.41 2.24
CA CYS A 108 3.03 -19.10 1.41
C CYS A 108 3.91 -18.04 2.07
N TYR A 109 3.28 -17.04 2.70
CA TYR A 109 3.98 -16.01 3.45
C TYR A 109 4.69 -16.60 4.68
N ALA A 110 4.03 -17.46 5.45
CA ALA A 110 4.62 -18.10 6.63
C ALA A 110 5.80 -19.02 6.29
N LYS A 111 5.63 -19.90 5.29
CA LYS A 111 6.62 -20.94 4.99
C LYS A 111 7.76 -20.44 4.10
N MET A 112 7.50 -19.45 3.25
CA MET A 112 8.45 -19.02 2.20
C MET A 112 8.83 -17.54 2.29
N GLY A 113 8.16 -16.74 3.12
CA GLY A 113 8.35 -15.29 3.18
C GLY A 113 7.89 -14.55 1.92
N LYS A 114 7.09 -15.18 1.05
CA LYS A 114 6.68 -14.64 -0.25
C LYS A 114 5.21 -14.23 -0.24
N ARG A 115 4.93 -13.07 -0.86
CA ARG A 115 3.56 -12.62 -1.16
C ARG A 115 3.14 -13.26 -2.48
N VAL A 116 2.28 -14.28 -2.38
CA VAL A 116 1.72 -15.00 -3.53
C VAL A 116 0.22 -14.74 -3.56
N PRO A 117 -0.33 -14.11 -4.61
CA PRO A 117 -1.76 -13.83 -4.68
C PRO A 117 -2.59 -15.12 -4.62
N GLY A 118 -3.63 -15.12 -3.78
CA GLY A 118 -4.64 -16.15 -3.80
C GLY A 118 -5.72 -15.90 -4.86
N LYS A 119 -6.64 -16.84 -5.01
CA LYS A 119 -7.78 -16.74 -5.94
C LYS A 119 -9.09 -17.09 -5.22
N ILE A 120 -10.21 -16.54 -5.71
CA ILE A 120 -11.53 -16.77 -5.09
C ILE A 120 -11.98 -18.24 -5.14
N GLY A 121 -11.48 -19.02 -6.09
CA GLY A 121 -11.80 -20.45 -6.20
C GLY A 121 -11.27 -21.28 -5.04
N ASN A 122 -10.30 -20.74 -4.30
CA ASN A 122 -9.61 -21.41 -3.19
C ASN A 122 -9.63 -20.49 -1.97
N ALA A 123 -10.83 -20.00 -1.69
CA ALA A 123 -11.10 -19.08 -0.61
C ALA A 123 -11.68 -19.83 0.59
N LEU A 124 -11.24 -19.47 1.78
CA LEU A 124 -11.68 -20.09 3.02
C LEU A 124 -12.10 -19.01 4.02
N LEU A 125 -13.26 -19.21 4.65
CA LEU A 125 -13.65 -18.44 5.82
C LEU A 125 -13.19 -19.17 7.09
N HIS A 126 -12.44 -18.49 7.94
CA HIS A 126 -12.02 -18.99 9.24
C HIS A 126 -12.10 -17.86 10.26
N GLU A 127 -12.82 -18.09 11.37
CA GLU A 127 -13.07 -17.08 12.42
C GLU A 127 -13.57 -15.73 11.88
N HIS A 128 -14.54 -15.76 10.97
CA HIS A 128 -15.10 -14.57 10.29
C HIS A 128 -14.10 -13.76 9.45
N ARG A 129 -12.95 -14.34 9.12
CA ARG A 129 -11.95 -13.75 8.24
C ARG A 129 -11.84 -14.55 6.95
N LEU A 130 -11.64 -13.84 5.86
CA LEU A 130 -11.52 -14.40 4.52
C LEU A 130 -10.05 -14.62 4.17
N PHE A 131 -9.69 -15.83 3.77
CA PHE A 131 -8.35 -16.21 3.33
C PHE A 131 -8.41 -16.66 1.88
N LEU A 132 -7.39 -16.34 1.09
CA LEU A 132 -7.28 -16.73 -0.32
C LEU A 132 -5.98 -17.50 -0.53
N PHE A 133 -6.06 -18.59 -1.29
CA PHE A 133 -4.90 -19.43 -1.61
C PHE A 133 -4.73 -19.60 -3.11
N PRO A 134 -3.52 -19.90 -3.62
CA PRO A 134 -3.29 -20.09 -5.05
C PRO A 134 -3.75 -21.50 -5.51
N SER A 135 -3.73 -22.49 -4.62
CA SER A 135 -4.10 -23.88 -4.91
C SER A 135 -4.72 -24.58 -3.68
N ASP A 136 -5.35 -25.73 -3.91
CA ASP A 136 -6.05 -26.51 -2.87
C ASP A 136 -5.07 -27.05 -1.82
N GLU A 137 -3.81 -27.22 -2.19
CA GLU A 137 -2.76 -27.66 -1.29
C GLU A 137 -2.56 -26.68 -0.13
N GLN A 138 -2.43 -25.38 -0.44
CA GLN A 138 -2.23 -24.36 0.60
C GLN A 138 -3.51 -24.10 1.39
N GLU A 139 -4.69 -24.25 0.78
CA GLU A 139 -5.95 -24.20 1.51
C GLU A 139 -6.05 -25.33 2.54
N LYS A 140 -5.76 -26.57 2.15
CA LYS A 140 -5.76 -27.74 3.06
C LYS A 140 -4.70 -27.62 4.14
N GLU A 141 -3.53 -27.13 3.81
CA GLU A 141 -2.46 -26.84 4.77
C GLU A 141 -2.94 -25.82 5.83
N PHE A 142 -3.65 -24.76 5.40
CA PHE A 142 -4.25 -23.81 6.34
C PHE A 142 -5.28 -24.48 7.24
N GLN A 143 -6.19 -25.30 6.69
CA GLN A 143 -7.22 -25.99 7.46
C GLN A 143 -6.64 -26.96 8.49
N ALA A 144 -5.52 -27.61 8.18
CA ALA A 144 -4.84 -28.53 9.09
C ALA A 144 -4.16 -27.81 10.26
N HIS A 145 -3.64 -26.60 10.04
CA HIS A 145 -2.84 -25.86 11.03
C HIS A 145 -3.19 -24.35 11.08
N PRO A 146 -4.46 -23.98 11.35
CA PRO A 146 -4.91 -22.59 11.26
C PRO A 146 -4.13 -21.65 12.19
N ASP A 147 -3.77 -22.10 13.40
CA ASP A 147 -3.03 -21.30 14.39
C ASP A 147 -1.67 -20.81 13.88
N GLN A 148 -1.04 -21.55 12.97
CA GLN A 148 0.25 -21.18 12.38
C GLN A 148 0.13 -20.09 11.30
N TYR A 149 -1.06 -19.95 10.70
CA TYR A 149 -1.23 -19.19 9.47
C TYR A 149 -2.27 -18.07 9.57
N ALA A 150 -3.22 -18.16 10.50
CA ALA A 150 -4.32 -17.20 10.62
C ALA A 150 -3.84 -15.79 10.99
N ASN A 151 -2.76 -15.67 11.77
CA ASN A 151 -2.30 -14.39 12.31
C ASN A 151 -0.96 -13.90 11.74
N VAL A 152 -0.52 -14.45 10.60
CA VAL A 152 0.75 -14.03 9.96
C VAL A 152 0.72 -12.58 9.46
N ASP A 153 -0.48 -12.03 9.27
CA ASP A 153 -0.72 -10.63 8.91
C ASP A 153 -0.87 -9.71 10.13
N LEU A 154 -0.80 -10.24 11.35
CA LEU A 154 -0.93 -9.45 12.58
C LEU A 154 0.34 -8.64 12.83
N ALA A 155 0.25 -7.33 12.68
CA ALA A 155 1.37 -6.44 12.92
C ALA A 155 1.66 -6.29 14.42
N LEU A 156 2.95 -6.15 14.75
CA LEU A 156 3.44 -5.81 16.09
C LEU A 156 2.94 -6.76 17.20
N ASP A 157 2.71 -8.04 16.85
CA ASP A 157 2.15 -9.05 17.74
C ASP A 157 0.80 -8.64 18.35
N GLY A 158 0.03 -7.85 17.60
CA GLY A 158 -1.27 -7.32 18.02
C GLY A 158 -1.19 -6.12 18.96
N ASN A 159 0.00 -5.60 19.23
CA ASN A 159 0.16 -4.39 20.04
C ASN A 159 -0.09 -3.13 19.21
N CYS A 160 -0.60 -2.10 19.90
CA CYS A 160 -0.95 -0.83 19.30
C CYS A 160 0.28 -0.05 18.85
N ALA A 161 0.39 0.17 17.53
CA ALA A 161 1.46 0.96 16.93
C ALA A 161 1.55 2.38 17.52
N VAL A 162 0.41 3.04 17.74
CA VAL A 162 0.37 4.40 18.28
C VAL A 162 0.81 4.44 19.74
N CYS A 163 0.42 3.45 20.56
CA CYS A 163 0.86 3.38 21.96
C CYS A 163 2.37 3.13 22.07
N ARG A 164 2.94 2.29 21.19
CA ARG A 164 4.38 2.04 21.15
C ARG A 164 5.16 3.30 20.78
N VAL A 165 4.69 4.07 19.80
CA VAL A 165 5.36 5.30 19.35
C VAL A 165 5.18 6.46 20.34
N GLU A 166 3.96 6.72 20.81
CA GLU A 166 3.65 7.91 21.60
C GLU A 166 3.87 7.72 23.10
N MET A 167 3.58 6.54 23.62
CA MET A 167 3.64 6.24 25.05
C MET A 167 4.83 5.36 25.42
N LYS A 168 5.57 4.83 24.44
CA LYS A 168 6.65 3.84 24.64
C LYS A 168 6.18 2.62 25.45
N LYS A 169 4.93 2.20 25.23
CA LYS A 169 4.29 1.09 25.93
C LYS A 169 3.70 0.11 24.94
N ASP A 170 3.89 -1.17 25.20
CA ASP A 170 3.14 -2.23 24.54
C ASP A 170 1.76 -2.34 25.18
N VAL A 171 0.76 -1.92 24.40
CA VAL A 171 -0.65 -1.98 24.79
C VAL A 171 -1.34 -2.91 23.81
N PRO A 172 -1.88 -4.06 24.26
CA PRO A 172 -2.62 -4.97 23.40
C PRO A 172 -3.78 -4.26 22.72
N GLY A 173 -3.88 -4.44 21.40
CA GLY A 173 -5.01 -3.98 20.62
C GLY A 173 -6.16 -4.98 20.67
N LYS A 174 -7.33 -4.55 20.17
CA LYS A 174 -8.53 -5.38 20.09
C LYS A 174 -8.83 -5.75 18.64
N PRO A 175 -9.15 -7.02 18.31
CA PRO A 175 -9.44 -7.45 16.94
C PRO A 175 -10.57 -6.65 16.26
N GLU A 176 -11.56 -6.19 17.02
CA GLU A 176 -12.68 -5.38 16.52
C GLU A 176 -12.30 -3.92 16.22
N ILE A 177 -11.11 -3.49 16.62
CA ILE A 177 -10.55 -2.16 16.35
C ILE A 177 -9.27 -2.35 15.54
N ALA A 178 -9.45 -2.92 14.35
CA ALA A 178 -8.39 -3.19 13.40
C ALA A 178 -8.37 -2.17 12.26
N VAL A 179 -7.17 -1.89 11.76
CA VAL A 179 -6.93 -1.20 10.49
C VAL A 179 -5.98 -2.06 9.67
N VAL A 180 -6.20 -2.14 8.36
CA VAL A 180 -5.33 -2.86 7.44
C VAL A 180 -4.54 -1.84 6.62
N HIS A 181 -3.24 -2.08 6.53
CA HIS A 181 -2.32 -1.29 5.72
C HIS A 181 -1.27 -2.20 5.09
N GLN A 182 -1.17 -2.19 3.76
CA GLN A 182 -0.30 -3.06 2.96
C GLN A 182 -0.55 -4.56 3.23
N GLY A 183 -1.82 -4.91 3.45
CA GLY A 183 -2.28 -6.23 3.84
C GLY A 183 -1.99 -6.60 5.30
N LEU A 184 -1.24 -5.80 6.06
CA LEU A 184 -0.99 -6.07 7.47
C LEU A 184 -2.08 -5.47 8.35
N ARG A 185 -2.51 -6.23 9.34
CA ARG A 185 -3.57 -5.90 10.29
C ARG A 185 -2.98 -5.34 11.58
N TYR A 186 -3.26 -4.07 11.84
CA TYR A 186 -2.87 -3.35 13.06
C TYR A 186 -4.06 -3.27 14.01
N LEU A 187 -3.85 -3.59 15.28
CA LEU A 187 -4.89 -3.56 16.31
C LEU A 187 -4.72 -2.38 17.25
N PHE A 188 -5.83 -1.87 17.77
CA PHE A 188 -5.85 -0.72 18.68
C PHE A 188 -6.72 -1.00 19.91
N PRO A 189 -6.38 -0.47 21.10
CA PRO A 189 -7.14 -0.74 22.33
C PRO A 189 -8.51 -0.04 22.34
N ARG A 190 -8.64 1.07 21.60
CA ARG A 190 -9.84 1.90 21.49
C ARG A 190 -9.87 2.64 20.16
N LYS A 191 -11.07 3.00 19.69
CA LYS A 191 -11.25 3.72 18.41
C LYS A 191 -10.47 5.03 18.35
N SER A 192 -10.38 5.76 19.46
CA SER A 192 -9.64 7.03 19.53
C SER A 192 -8.12 6.88 19.39
N SER A 193 -7.58 5.67 19.49
CA SER A 193 -6.16 5.38 19.25
C SER A 193 -5.84 5.25 17.77
N VAL A 194 -6.85 5.09 16.90
CA VAL A 194 -6.68 5.09 15.46
C VAL A 194 -6.50 6.53 14.99
N LYS A 195 -5.24 7.00 14.93
CA LYS A 195 -4.93 8.37 14.52
C LYS A 195 -4.81 8.54 13.00
N CYS A 196 -4.46 7.49 12.28
CA CYS A 196 -4.42 7.50 10.82
C CYS A 196 -5.83 7.23 10.29
N SER A 197 -6.52 8.28 9.84
CA SER A 197 -7.59 8.11 8.87
C SER A 197 -6.96 7.73 7.53
N TRP A 198 -6.57 6.46 7.36
CA TRP A 198 -6.31 5.94 6.03
C TRP A 198 -7.59 6.14 5.25
N PRO A 199 -7.58 6.97 4.20
CA PRO A 199 -8.83 7.42 3.66
C PRO A 199 -9.47 6.25 2.94
N ILE A 200 -10.55 5.73 3.52
CA ILE A 200 -11.52 4.95 2.77
C ILE A 200 -12.11 5.97 1.80
N GLN A 201 -11.60 6.01 0.58
CA GLN A 201 -12.04 6.98 -0.41
C GLN A 201 -13.38 6.47 -0.96
N PRO A 202 -14.52 7.13 -0.67
CA PRO A 202 -15.71 6.88 -1.46
C PRO A 202 -15.34 7.24 -2.90
N SER A 203 -15.57 6.32 -3.83
CA SER A 203 -15.35 6.63 -5.23
C SER A 203 -16.16 7.87 -5.59
N THR A 204 -15.49 8.95 -5.95
CA THR A 204 -16.14 10.10 -6.55
C THR A 204 -16.87 9.61 -7.81
N PRO A 205 -18.16 9.96 -8.00
CA PRO A 205 -18.83 9.65 -9.25
C PRO A 205 -17.97 10.24 -10.36
N HIS A 206 -17.62 9.43 -11.36
CA HIS A 206 -16.95 9.90 -12.58
C HIS A 206 -17.61 11.21 -13.01
N SER A 207 -16.87 12.31 -12.87
CA SER A 207 -17.30 13.61 -13.35
C SER A 207 -17.65 13.43 -14.81
N ARG A 208 -18.94 13.56 -15.15
CA ARG A 208 -19.42 13.57 -16.53
C ARG A 208 -18.49 14.49 -17.33
N PRO A 209 -18.06 14.10 -18.54
CA PRO A 209 -17.23 14.99 -19.35
C PRO A 209 -17.94 16.34 -19.44
N ARG A 210 -17.24 17.41 -19.04
CA ARG A 210 -17.70 18.79 -19.24
C ARG A 210 -18.04 18.92 -20.72
N THR A 211 -19.31 18.80 -21.08
CA THR A 211 -19.77 19.13 -22.41
C THR A 211 -19.41 20.59 -22.62
N ASN A 212 -18.50 20.82 -23.56
CA ASN A 212 -18.00 22.12 -23.93
C ASN A 212 -19.18 23.06 -24.17
N ARG A 213 -19.48 23.94 -23.21
CA ARG A 213 -20.49 24.99 -23.34
C ARG A 213 -19.90 25.99 -24.33
N ARG A 214 -20.03 25.69 -25.63
CA ARG A 214 -19.80 26.65 -26.70
C ARG A 214 -20.55 27.92 -26.33
N ARG A 215 -19.80 29.01 -26.18
CA ARG A 215 -20.32 30.37 -26.03
C ARG A 215 -21.29 30.61 -27.19
N ARG A 216 -22.60 30.60 -26.91
CA ARG A 216 -23.57 31.21 -27.83
C ARG A 216 -23.40 32.71 -27.66
N GLY A 217 -22.99 33.39 -28.73
CA GLY A 217 -22.94 34.85 -28.78
C GLY A 217 -24.34 35.46 -28.62
N PRO A 218 -24.44 36.75 -28.30
CA PRO A 218 -25.72 37.43 -28.19
C PRO A 218 -26.42 37.52 -29.56
N PRO A 219 -27.76 37.54 -29.60
CA PRO A 219 -28.51 37.68 -30.85
C PRO A 219 -28.32 39.08 -31.46
N PRO A 220 -28.41 39.23 -32.80
CA PRO A 220 -28.30 40.53 -33.44
C PRO A 220 -29.52 41.41 -33.10
N SER A 221 -29.24 42.68 -32.78
CA SER A 221 -30.24 43.75 -32.67
C SER A 221 -30.85 44.04 -34.05
N ARG A 222 -32.17 43.98 -34.15
CA ARG A 222 -32.91 44.50 -35.32
C ARG A 222 -32.90 46.03 -35.29
N SER A 223 -32.54 46.63 -36.41
CA SER A 223 -32.88 47.99 -36.83
C SER A 223 -33.08 47.97 -38.34
#